data_AF-A0A316DFG8-F1
#
_entry.id   AF-A0A316DFG8-F1
#
_cell.length_a   1.000
_cell.length_b   1.000
_cell.length_c   1.000
_cell.angle_alpha   90.00
_cell.angle_beta   90.00
_cell.angle_gamma   90.00
#
_symmetry.space_group_name_H-M   'P 1'
#
loop_
_entity.id
_entity.type
_entity.pdbx_description
1 polymer ?
#
loop_
_entity_poly.entity_id
_entity_poly.type
_entity_poly.pdbx_seq_one_letter_code
_entity_poly.pdbx_strand_id
1 'polypeptide(L)' 'MKNIISSKIKNLFSEIPLAKNLARQTFISEFTLGIIKSRNVQFKEVGLHFTTDSKVESNERRIQAFFKDFEFDYQQVAIL' A
#
# COMPACT_ATOMS: atom_id res chain seq x y z
N MET A 1 -13.03 4.43 -7.65
CA MET A 1 -13.03 5.07 -6.31
C MET A 1 -12.94 6.57 -6.49
N LYS A 2 -13.70 7.38 -5.73
CA LYS A 2 -13.62 8.83 -5.82
C LYS A 2 -12.22 9.31 -5.37
N ASN A 3 -11.60 10.23 -6.11
CA ASN A 3 -10.25 10.75 -5.82
C ASN A 3 -10.11 11.32 -4.40
N ILE A 4 -11.21 11.82 -3.83
CA ILE A 4 -11.25 12.33 -2.45
C ILE A 4 -10.87 11.27 -1.41
N ILE A 5 -11.24 10.00 -1.62
CA ILE A 5 -10.92 8.89 -0.70
C ILE A 5 -9.43 8.57 -0.80
N SER A 6 -8.91 8.48 -2.04
CA SER A 6 -7.49 8.25 -2.27
C SER A 6 -6.62 9.35 -1.65
N SER A 7 -7.05 10.60 -1.74
CA SER A 7 -6.36 11.75 -1.14
C SER A 7 -6.36 11.66 0.39
N LYS A 8 -7.51 11.36 1.01
CA LYS A 8 -7.61 11.19 2.47
C LYS A 8 -6.68 10.11 3.01
N ILE A 9 -6.59 8.96 2.33
CA ILE A 9 -5.69 7.86 2.75
C ILE A 9 -4.22 8.29 2.66
N LYS A 10 -3.83 8.97 1.58
CA LYS A 10 -2.46 9.48 1.43
C LYS A 10 -2.11 10.51 2.51
N ASN A 11 -3.04 11.39 2.86
CA ASN A 11 -2.85 12.38 3.92
C ASN A 11 -2.70 11.69 5.29
N LEU A 12 -3.57 10.71 5.60
CA LEU A 12 -3.49 9.93 6.83
C LEU A 12 -2.10 9.27 7.01
N PHE A 13 -1.57 8.62 5.97
CA PHE A 13 -0.24 8.02 6.03
C PHE A 13 0.93 9.02 5.98
N SER A 14 0.67 10.27 5.62
CA SER A 14 1.65 11.35 5.75
C SER A 14 1.73 11.87 7.18
N GLU A 15 0.58 11.93 7.87
CA GLU A 15 0.47 12.36 9.27
C GLU A 15 0.96 11.28 10.25
N ILE A 16 0.64 10.02 9.97
CA ILE A 16 1.03 8.85 10.77
C ILE A 16 1.91 7.95 9.87
N PRO A 17 3.21 8.27 9.73
CA PRO A 17 4.08 7.56 8.82
C PRO A 17 4.41 6.16 9.35
N LEU A 18 3.82 5.14 8.74
CA LEU A 18 4.12 3.73 9.04
C LEU A 18 5.52 3.29 8.61
N ALA A 19 6.23 4.11 7.84
CA ALA A 19 7.59 3.85 7.38
C ALA A 19 8.42 5.12 7.38
N LYS A 20 9.73 5.02 7.65
CA LYS A 20 10.65 6.17 7.63
C LYS A 20 10.99 6.68 6.23
N ASN A 21 10.95 5.81 5.22
CA ASN A 21 11.37 6.11 3.86
C ASN A 21 10.17 6.43 2.96
N LEU A 22 10.28 7.49 2.16
CA LEU A 22 9.20 7.97 1.28
C LEU A 22 8.73 6.91 0.27
N ALA A 23 9.63 6.11 -0.30
CA ALA A 23 9.26 5.04 -1.22
C ALA A 23 8.43 3.96 -0.52
N ARG A 24 8.76 3.64 0.75
CA ARG A 24 7.99 2.69 1.56
C ARG A 24 6.61 3.24 1.94
N GLN A 25 6.52 4.52 2.32
CA GLN A 25 5.24 5.19 2.59
C GLN A 25 4.34 5.22 1.35
N THR A 26 4.94 5.51 0.18
CA THR A 26 4.24 5.50 -1.11
C THR A 26 3.75 4.10 -1.44
N PHE A 27 4.57 3.08 -1.22
CA PHE A 27 4.18 1.69 -1.41
C PHE A 27 3.01 1.30 -0.51
N ILE A 28 3.05 1.61 0.79
CA ILE A 28 1.95 1.31 1.73
C ILE A 28 0.66 1.97 1.25
N SER A 29 0.72 3.25 0.85
CA SER A 29 -0.44 3.96 0.30
C SER A 29 -1.00 3.28 -0.95
N GLU A 30 -0.13 2.89 -1.89
CA GLU A 30 -0.52 2.17 -3.11
C GLU A 30 -1.16 0.82 -2.79
N PHE A 31 -0.55 0.06 -1.87
CA PHE A 31 -1.02 -1.25 -1.43
C PHE A 31 -2.38 -1.18 -0.73
N THR A 32 -2.56 -0.26 0.23
CA THR A 32 -3.84 -0.04 0.92
C THR A 32 -4.94 0.35 -0.07
N LEU A 33 -4.65 1.24 -1.03
CA LEU A 33 -5.60 1.59 -2.08
C LEU A 33 -5.94 0.38 -2.96
N GLY A 34 -4.95 -0.47 -3.26
CA GLY A 34 -5.15 -1.72 -4.00
C GLY A 34 -6.07 -2.70 -3.28
N ILE A 35 -5.92 -2.86 -1.96
CA ILE A 35 -6.84 -3.67 -1.13
C ILE A 35 -8.26 -3.13 -1.20
N ILE A 36 -8.45 -1.83 -0.99
CA ILE A 36 -9.80 -1.25 -0.97
C ILE A 36 -10.46 -1.34 -2.35
N LYS A 37 -9.70 -1.13 -3.44
CA LYS A 37 -10.21 -1.24 -4.81
C LYS A 37 -10.57 -2.68 -5.19
N SER A 38 -9.71 -3.64 -4.89
CA SER A 38 -9.96 -5.06 -5.18
C SER A 38 -11.05 -5.64 -4.29
N ARG A 39 -11.23 -5.09 -3.08
CA ARG A 39 -11.99 -5.72 -1.99
C ARG A 39 -11.45 -7.12 -1.68
N ASN A 40 -10.13 -7.29 -1.81
CA ASN A 40 -9.43 -8.55 -1.65
C ASN A 40 -8.09 -8.33 -0.95
N VAL A 41 -7.57 -9.37 -0.32
CA VAL A 41 -6.27 -9.40 0.37
C VAL A 41 -5.24 -10.26 -0.37
N GLN A 42 -5.66 -11.04 -1.37
CA GLN A 42 -4.76 -11.83 -2.20
C GLN A 42 -3.85 -10.89 -3.02
N PHE A 43 -2.53 -11.04 -2.90
CA PHE A 43 -1.57 -10.10 -3.51
C PHE A 43 -1.69 -9.97 -5.02
N LYS A 44 -1.99 -11.07 -5.72
CA LYS A 44 -2.28 -11.07 -7.15
C LYS A 44 -3.44 -10.13 -7.51
N GLU A 45 -4.53 -10.19 -6.73
CA GLU A 45 -5.73 -9.37 -6.95
C GLU A 45 -5.48 -7.90 -6.57
N VAL A 46 -4.74 -7.65 -5.49
CA VAL A 46 -4.34 -6.30 -5.08
C VAL A 46 -3.42 -5.66 -6.13
N GLY A 47 -2.48 -6.43 -6.68
CA GLY A 47 -1.50 -6.00 -7.68
C GLY A 47 -2.11 -5.56 -9.01
N LEU A 48 -3.35 -5.97 -9.33
CA LEU A 48 -4.10 -5.50 -10.50
C LEU A 48 -4.49 -4.01 -10.40
N HIS A 49 -4.47 -3.44 -9.20
CA HIS A 49 -4.90 -2.05 -8.95
C HIS A 49 -3.75 -1.09 -8.65
N PHE A 50 -2.51 -1.55 -8.83
CA PHE A 50 -1.32 -0.70 -8.80
C PHE A 50 -1.30 0.20 -10.02
N THR A 51 -0.65 1.36 -9.89
CA THR A 51 -0.67 2.39 -10.94
C THR A 51 0.33 2.16 -12.07
N THR A 52 1.13 1.10 -11.99
CA THR A 52 2.21 0.79 -12.94
C THR A 52 1.76 -0.15 -14.06
N ASP A 53 2.25 0.05 -15.29
CA ASP A 53 2.04 -0.85 -16.44
C ASP A 53 2.80 -2.19 -16.35
N SER A 54 3.17 -2.61 -15.14
CA SER A 54 3.90 -3.86 -14.90
C SER A 54 2.98 -5.07 -15.00
N LYS A 55 3.55 -6.22 -15.38
CA LYS A 55 2.86 -7.51 -15.34
C LYS A 55 2.36 -7.80 -13.91
N VAL A 56 1.21 -8.47 -13.80
CA VAL A 56 0.56 -8.79 -12.51
C VAL A 56 1.51 -9.56 -11.60
N GLU A 57 2.24 -10.54 -12.14
CA GLU A 57 3.20 -11.35 -11.40
C GLU A 57 4.38 -10.51 -10.89
N SER A 58 4.70 -9.41 -11.57
CA SER A 58 5.73 -8.47 -11.13
C SER A 58 5.26 -7.63 -9.97
N ASN A 59 4.00 -7.17 -9.99
CA ASN A 59 3.40 -6.45 -8.87
C ASN A 59 3.25 -7.36 -7.65
N GLU A 60 2.83 -8.60 -7.85
CA GLU A 60 2.76 -9.60 -6.79
C GLU A 60 4.14 -9.82 -6.14
N ARG A 61 5.19 -10.06 -6.95
CA ARG A 61 6.56 -10.19 -6.43
C ARG A 61 7.04 -8.93 -5.71
N ARG A 62 6.68 -7.74 -6.18
CA ARG A 62 6.99 -6.47 -5.50
C ARG A 62 6.31 -6.39 -4.13
N ILE A 63 5.05 -6.82 -4.02
CA ILE A 63 4.32 -6.89 -2.75
C ILE A 63 4.99 -7.88 -1.80
N GLN A 64 5.27 -9.09 -2.27
CA GLN A 64 5.97 -10.11 -1.47
C GLN A 64 7.33 -9.61 -0.99
N ALA A 65 8.12 -9.01 -1.88
CA ALA A 65 9.44 -8.46 -1.54
C ALA A 65 9.34 -7.33 -0.52
N PHE A 66 8.33 -6.45 -0.62
CA PHE A 66 8.10 -5.41 0.39
C PHE A 66 7.86 -6.02 1.77
N PHE A 67 6.89 -6.92 1.91
CA PHE A 67 6.53 -7.50 3.21
C PHE A 67 7.57 -8.48 3.78
N LYS A 68 8.43 -9.05 2.93
CA LYS A 68 9.55 -9.90 3.36
C LYS A 68 10.53 -9.13 4.26
N ASP A 69 10.84 -7.89 3.88
CA ASP A 69 11.91 -7.10 4.51
C ASP A 69 11.38 -5.88 5.29
N PHE A 70 10.06 -5.77 5.42
CA PHE A 70 9.40 -4.64 6.08
C PHE A 70 8.82 -5.02 7.44
N GLU A 71 9.40 -4.45 8.49
CA GLU A 71 8.84 -4.51 9.84
C GLU A 71 7.98 -3.29 10.10
N PHE A 72 6.75 -3.52 10.57
CA PHE A 72 5.85 -2.46 10.99
C PHE A 72 6.23 -1.95 12.37
N ASP A 73 6.22 -0.62 12.53
CA ASP A 73 6.10 -0.02 13.85
C ASP A 73 4.63 -0.18 14.30
N TYR A 74 4.35 -1.23 15.05
CA TYR A 74 3.00 -1.53 15.51
C TYR A 74 2.44 -0.47 16.47
N GLN A 75 3.28 0.36 17.10
CA GLN A 75 2.80 1.50 17.89
C GLN A 75 2.19 2.56 16.97
N GLN A 76 2.83 2.84 15.83
CA GLN A 76 2.27 3.74 14.82
C GLN A 76 0.99 3.17 14.20
N VAL A 77 0.95 1.87 13.94
CA VAL A 77 -0.26 1.20 13.42
C VAL A 77 -1.44 1.35 14.38
N ALA A 78 -1.21 1.31 15.70
CA ALA A 78 -2.27 1.45 16.70
C ALA A 78 -2.86 2.87 16.82
N ILE A 79 -2.23 3.87 16.21
CA ILE A 79 -2.70 5.27 16.21
C ILE A 79 -3.66 5.53 15.03
N LEU A 80 -3.69 4.63 14.03
CA LEU A 80 -4.61 4.68 12.88
C LEU A 80 -6.04 4.30 13.26
#